data_AF-A0A8T5B9L7-F1
#
_entry.id   AF-A0A8T5B9L7-F1
#
_cell.length_a   1.000
_cell.length_b   1.000
_cell.length_c   1.000
_cell.angle_alpha   90.00
_cell.angle_beta   90.00
_cell.angle_gamma   90.00
#
_symmetry.space_group_name_H-M   'P 1'
#
loop_
_entity.id
_entity.type
_entity.pdbx_description
1 polymer ?
#
loop_
_entity_poly.entity_id
_entity_poly.type
_entity_poly.pdbx_seq_one_letter_code
_entity_poly.pdbx_strand_id
1 'polypeptide(L)'
;MSRKMLGLILIFNSIASLISALGILSDSCLNVPIRFHETYFVNKLLFVFVVLTSILNLAPAKTLGKIEIRRLLFHHYVYGFMFILLYFTSAMLLSIMQLWVWEGQIYIILLLYWGAALVIDDIYDISPRIAVLLDAVTRRVRRLGSLILIVHAISSLASVYVAIRVLVWHLENTFLLGINSFLNFACIFLMANLFITAFYGLKIVKSRVWLVAI
;
A
#
# COMPACT_ATOMS: atom_id res chain seq x y z
N MET A 1 -3.36 -17.17 14.41
CA MET A 1 -3.80 -17.04 12.99
C MET A 1 -4.27 -15.61 12.68
N SER A 2 -5.17 -15.03 13.48
CA SER A 2 -5.71 -13.67 13.28
C SER A 2 -4.64 -12.57 13.19
N ARG A 3 -3.63 -12.55 14.07
CA ARG A 3 -2.55 -11.54 14.04
C ARG A 3 -1.70 -11.59 12.77
N LYS A 4 -1.41 -12.79 12.25
CA LYS A 4 -0.67 -13.00 11.00
C LYS A 4 -1.45 -12.49 9.79
N MET A 5 -2.75 -12.81 9.74
CA MET A 5 -3.64 -12.31 8.69
C MET A 5 -3.77 -10.78 8.74
N LEU A 6 -3.88 -10.21 9.94
CA LEU A 6 -3.93 -8.75 10.14
C LEU A 6 -2.61 -8.08 9.71
N GLY A 7 -1.45 -8.65 10.04
CA GLY A 7 -0.15 -8.16 9.57
C GLY A 7 -0.04 -8.17 8.04
N LEU A 8 -0.46 -9.26 7.40
CA LEU A 8 -0.47 -9.36 5.93
C LEU A 8 -1.40 -8.32 5.28
N ILE A 9 -2.60 -8.12 5.83
CA ILE A 9 -3.55 -7.10 5.36
C ILE A 9 -2.93 -5.70 5.48
N LEU A 10 -2.22 -5.41 6.56
CA LEU A 10 -1.58 -4.10 6.75
C LEU A 10 -0.38 -3.89 5.82
N ILE A 11 0.40 -4.94 5.54
CA ILE A 11 1.46 -4.93 4.52
C ILE A 11 0.84 -4.64 3.15
N PHE A 12 -0.22 -5.36 2.78
CA PHE A 12 -0.96 -5.14 1.54
C PHE A 12 -1.43 -3.70 1.40
N ASN A 13 -2.10 -3.15 2.43
CA ASN A 13 -2.60 -1.76 2.40
C ASN A 13 -1.47 -0.74 2.25
N SER A 14 -0.34 -1.00 2.91
CA SER A 14 0.85 -0.13 2.82
C SER A 14 1.44 -0.15 1.40
N ILE A 15 1.54 -1.32 0.77
CA ILE A 15 2.02 -1.48 -0.62
C ILE A 15 1.05 -0.83 -1.61
N ALA A 16 -0.25 -1.12 -1.48
CA ALA A 16 -1.27 -0.55 -2.36
C ALA A 16 -1.23 0.98 -2.31
N SER A 17 -1.22 1.57 -1.10
CA SER A 17 -1.12 3.02 -0.93
C SER A 17 0.19 3.59 -1.46
N LEU A 18 1.31 2.86 -1.30
CA LEU A 18 2.62 3.27 -1.82
C LEU A 18 2.61 3.35 -3.34
N ILE A 19 2.16 2.29 -4.01
CA ILE A 19 2.15 2.21 -5.48
C ILE A 19 1.17 3.24 -6.04
N SER A 20 -0.03 3.37 -5.47
CA SER A 20 -0.98 4.37 -5.91
C SER A 20 -0.45 5.80 -5.75
N ALA A 21 0.20 6.12 -4.62
CA ALA A 21 0.80 7.42 -4.40
C ALA A 21 1.95 7.71 -5.38
N LEU A 22 2.81 6.71 -5.65
CA LEU A 22 3.88 6.82 -6.65
C LEU A 22 3.33 7.00 -8.07
N GLY A 23 2.25 6.32 -8.44
CA GLY A 23 1.57 6.52 -9.72
C GLY A 23 1.12 7.97 -9.89
N ILE A 24 0.39 8.50 -8.89
CA ILE A 24 -0.09 9.90 -8.91
C ILE A 24 1.08 10.90 -8.97
N LEU A 25 2.17 10.65 -8.25
CA LEU A 25 3.38 11.48 -8.30
C LEU A 25 4.09 11.40 -9.65
N SER A 26 4.19 10.21 -10.25
CA SER A 26 4.77 9.98 -11.58
C SER A 26 4.02 10.76 -12.64
N ASP A 27 2.69 10.68 -12.63
CA ASP A 27 1.82 11.37 -13.58
C ASP A 27 1.94 12.90 -13.44
N SER A 28 2.24 13.37 -12.23
CA SER A 28 2.51 14.79 -11.96
C SER A 28 3.83 15.26 -12.59
N CYS A 29 4.85 14.41 -12.62
CA CYS A 29 6.18 14.72 -13.13
C CYS A 29 6.23 14.69 -14.67
N LEU A 30 5.44 13.79 -15.28
CA LEU A 30 5.44 13.56 -16.73
C LEU A 30 4.51 14.51 -17.51
N ASN A 31 3.85 15.48 -16.85
CA ASN A 31 2.87 16.39 -17.46
C ASN A 31 1.80 15.68 -18.31
N VAL A 32 1.47 14.42 -17.99
CA VAL A 32 0.39 13.71 -18.68
C VAL A 32 -0.92 14.32 -18.21
N PRO A 33 -1.74 14.93 -19.10
CA PRO A 33 -3.01 15.53 -18.73
C PRO A 33 -4.02 14.40 -18.48
N ILE A 34 -3.99 13.85 -17.27
CA ILE A 34 -5.08 13.00 -16.82
C ILE A 34 -6.28 13.94 -16.62
N ARG A 35 -7.28 13.82 -17.51
CA ARG A 35 -8.58 14.53 -17.45
C ARG A 35 -9.33 14.37 -16.11
N PHE A 36 -8.83 13.57 -15.17
CA PHE A 36 -9.38 13.42 -13.83
C PHE A 36 -8.97 14.51 -12.84
N HIS A 37 -7.96 15.35 -13.10
CA HIS A 37 -7.28 16.10 -12.03
C HIS A 37 -7.01 17.58 -12.30
N GLU A 38 -7.70 18.19 -13.26
CA GLU A 38 -7.63 19.64 -13.47
C GLU A 38 -8.79 20.35 -12.78
N THR A 39 -8.79 20.36 -11.44
CA THR A 39 -9.42 21.41 -10.63
C THR A 39 -9.14 21.17 -9.12
N TYR A 40 -8.10 21.83 -8.63
CA TYR A 40 -8.01 22.44 -7.29
C TYR A 40 -7.90 21.66 -5.97
N PHE A 41 -7.95 20.33 -5.84
CA PHE A 41 -8.19 19.77 -4.49
C PHE A 41 -7.01 19.19 -3.68
N VAL A 42 -5.92 18.70 -4.26
CA VAL A 42 -4.74 18.24 -3.49
C VAL A 42 -3.49 18.62 -4.25
N ASN A 43 -2.57 19.38 -3.61
CA ASN A 43 -1.23 19.53 -4.18
C ASN A 43 -0.65 18.11 -4.31
N LYS A 44 -0.43 17.64 -5.54
CA LYS A 44 -0.04 16.24 -5.81
C LYS A 44 1.25 15.86 -5.05
N LEU A 45 2.10 16.84 -4.70
CA LEU A 45 3.27 16.66 -3.84
C LEU A 45 2.93 16.14 -2.42
N LEU A 46 1.72 16.34 -1.92
CA LEU A 46 1.29 15.82 -0.62
C LEU A 46 1.25 14.28 -0.59
N PHE A 47 1.16 13.62 -1.74
CA PHE A 47 1.28 12.16 -1.83
C PHE A 47 2.69 11.66 -1.43
N VAL A 48 3.70 12.51 -1.36
CA VAL A 48 5.01 12.16 -0.77
C VAL A 48 4.85 11.75 0.71
N PHE A 49 3.91 12.36 1.44
CA PHE A 49 3.64 11.96 2.81
C PHE A 49 2.95 10.59 2.90
N VAL A 50 2.09 10.25 1.92
CA VAL A 50 1.51 8.91 1.79
C VAL A 50 2.59 7.87 1.54
N VAL A 51 3.51 8.14 0.60
CA VAL A 51 4.69 7.30 0.35
C VAL A 51 5.47 7.06 1.65
N LEU A 52 5.75 8.14 2.38
CA LEU A 52 6.49 8.07 3.63
C LEU A 52 5.76 7.25 4.71
N THR A 53 4.46 7.48 4.93
CA THR A 53 3.65 6.71 5.88
C THR A 53 3.57 5.24 5.49
N SER A 54 3.35 4.93 4.21
CA SER A 54 3.33 3.55 3.71
C SER A 54 4.64 2.81 4.01
N ILE A 55 5.79 3.43 3.74
CA ILE A 55 7.10 2.82 4.02
C ILE A 55 7.28 2.59 5.52
N LEU A 56 6.92 3.59 6.34
CA LEU A 56 7.04 3.49 7.80
C LEU A 56 6.08 2.46 8.41
N ASN A 57 4.95 2.17 7.76
CA ASN A 57 4.02 1.15 8.25
C ASN A 57 4.49 -0.30 8.02
N LEU A 58 5.37 -0.54 7.04
CA LEU A 58 5.79 -1.90 6.67
C LEU A 58 6.46 -2.65 7.81
N ALA A 59 7.44 -2.03 8.48
CA ALA A 59 8.17 -2.71 9.55
C ALA A 59 7.25 -3.04 10.75
N PRO A 60 6.45 -2.11 11.31
CA PRO A 60 5.49 -2.43 12.36
C PRO A 60 4.42 -3.45 11.93
N ALA A 61 3.88 -3.36 10.71
CA ALA A 61 2.89 -4.31 10.18
C ALA A 61 3.41 -5.75 10.20
N LYS A 62 4.65 -5.95 9.75
CA LYS A 62 5.32 -7.25 9.78
C LYS A 62 5.46 -7.78 11.20
N THR A 63 5.85 -6.93 12.14
CA THR A 63 6.16 -7.35 13.51
C THR A 63 4.92 -7.77 14.26
N LEU A 64 3.79 -7.13 13.96
CA LEU A 64 2.48 -7.53 14.45
C LEU A 64 2.02 -8.89 13.85
N GLY A 65 2.40 -9.16 12.60
CA GLY A 65 2.15 -10.42 11.90
C GLY A 65 3.09 -11.58 12.25
N LYS A 66 4.18 -11.32 12.99
CA LYS A 66 5.18 -12.31 13.38
C LYS A 66 4.57 -13.29 14.38
N ILE A 67 4.15 -14.45 13.89
CA ILE A 67 3.81 -15.62 14.69
C ILE A 67 4.84 -16.69 14.34
N GLU A 68 5.43 -17.34 15.35
CA GLU A 68 6.26 -18.55 15.20
C GLU A 68 5.41 -19.72 14.72
N ILE A 69 4.93 -19.63 13.48
CA ILE A 69 4.42 -20.78 12.76
C ILE A 69 5.63 -21.26 11.97
N ARG A 70 6.16 -22.45 12.31
CA ARG A 70 7.07 -23.21 11.45
C ARG A 70 6.40 -23.31 10.07
N ARG A 71 6.71 -22.39 9.15
CA ARG A 71 6.16 -22.38 7.81
C ARG A 71 6.86 -23.46 7.01
N LEU A 72 6.06 -24.32 6.41
CA LEU A 72 6.50 -25.28 5.42
C LEU A 72 6.85 -24.47 4.15
N LEU A 73 8.10 -24.05 4.05
CA LEU A 73 8.67 -23.18 3.00
C LEU A 73 8.10 -23.47 1.61
N PHE A 74 7.90 -24.75 1.28
CA PHE A 74 7.36 -25.21 0.00
C PHE A 74 5.98 -24.63 -0.36
N HIS A 75 5.07 -24.44 0.59
CA HIS A 75 3.71 -23.98 0.27
C HIS A 75 3.66 -22.51 -0.14
N HIS A 76 4.49 -21.65 0.45
CA HIS A 76 4.46 -20.21 0.16
C HIS A 76 5.21 -19.85 -1.13
N TYR A 77 6.27 -20.58 -1.49
CA TYR A 77 6.87 -20.52 -2.83
C TYR A 77 5.92 -21.01 -3.91
N VAL A 78 5.20 -22.10 -3.66
CA VAL A 78 4.16 -22.59 -4.58
C VAL A 78 3.06 -21.54 -4.71
N TYR A 79 2.60 -20.91 -3.63
CA TYR A 79 1.61 -19.83 -3.74
C TYR A 79 2.14 -18.62 -4.50
N GLY A 80 3.34 -18.12 -4.21
CA GLY A 80 3.94 -17.00 -4.95
C GLY A 80 4.16 -17.31 -6.43
N PHE A 81 4.58 -18.53 -6.76
CA PHE A 81 4.74 -19.00 -8.13
C PHE A 81 3.40 -19.17 -8.85
N MET A 82 2.43 -19.86 -8.23
CA MET A 82 1.06 -20.01 -8.75
C MET A 82 0.39 -18.66 -8.93
N PHE A 83 0.76 -17.69 -8.10
CA PHE A 83 0.27 -16.33 -8.15
C PHE A 83 0.85 -15.55 -9.35
N ILE A 84 2.16 -15.62 -9.58
CA ILE A 84 2.80 -15.04 -10.77
C ILE A 84 2.27 -15.71 -12.05
N LEU A 85 2.09 -17.03 -12.02
CA LEU A 85 1.50 -17.80 -13.11
C LEU A 85 0.05 -17.34 -13.37
N LEU A 86 -0.77 -17.18 -12.32
CA LEU A 86 -2.16 -16.72 -12.43
C LEU A 86 -2.23 -15.29 -12.96
N TYR A 87 -1.34 -14.40 -12.52
CA TYR A 87 -1.20 -13.04 -13.06
C TYR A 87 -0.87 -13.07 -14.56
N PHE A 88 0.16 -13.84 -14.95
CA PHE A 88 0.61 -13.90 -16.34
C PHE A 88 -0.45 -14.52 -17.26
N THR A 89 -1.08 -15.62 -16.83
CA THR A 89 -2.17 -16.28 -17.55
C THR A 89 -3.41 -15.40 -17.65
N SER A 90 -3.78 -14.70 -16.58
CA SER A 90 -4.92 -13.77 -16.58
C SER A 90 -4.66 -12.55 -17.45
N ALA A 91 -3.44 -11.98 -17.42
CA ALA A 91 -3.05 -10.87 -18.28
C ALA A 91 -3.06 -11.27 -19.78
N MET A 92 -2.56 -12.46 -20.10
CA MET A 92 -2.60 -13.01 -21.46
C MET A 92 -4.03 -13.31 -21.92
N LEU A 93 -4.86 -13.90 -21.05
CA LEU A 93 -6.26 -14.19 -21.36
C LEU A 93 -7.05 -12.89 -21.60
N LEU A 94 -6.83 -11.85 -20.79
CA LEU A 94 -7.46 -10.54 -20.97
C LEU A 94 -7.02 -9.86 -22.27
N SER A 95 -5.72 -9.99 -22.61
CA SER A 95 -5.17 -9.47 -23.86
C SER A 95 -5.79 -10.13 -25.09
N ILE A 96 -6.17 -11.42 -25.00
CA ILE A 96 -6.78 -12.18 -26.09
C ILE A 96 -8.29 -11.89 -26.19
N MET A 97 -8.96 -11.67 -25.06
CA MET A 97 -10.42 -11.60 -25.00
C MET A 97 -11.01 -10.25 -25.43
N GLN A 98 -10.22 -9.16 -25.55
CA GLN A 98 -10.71 -7.78 -25.82
C GLN A 98 -11.92 -7.32 -24.95
N LEU A 99 -12.21 -8.05 -23.88
CA LEU A 99 -13.39 -7.90 -23.05
C LEU A 99 -13.08 -6.83 -22.00
N TRP A 100 -13.79 -5.70 -22.11
CA TRP A 100 -13.89 -4.60 -21.16
C TRP A 100 -12.62 -4.36 -20.34
N VAL A 101 -11.66 -3.73 -21.02
CA VAL A 101 -10.29 -3.38 -20.61
C VAL A 101 -10.17 -2.85 -19.18
N TRP A 102 -11.22 -2.26 -18.60
CA TRP A 102 -11.18 -1.57 -17.31
C TRP A 102 -11.41 -2.48 -16.09
N GLU A 103 -12.33 -3.46 -16.17
CA GLU A 103 -12.67 -4.29 -14.99
C GLU A 103 -11.63 -5.37 -14.73
N GLY A 104 -11.17 -6.06 -15.78
CA GLY A 104 -10.15 -7.10 -15.65
C GLY A 104 -8.79 -6.56 -15.17
N GLN A 105 -8.46 -5.32 -15.51
CA GLN A 105 -7.23 -4.66 -15.03
C GLN A 105 -7.23 -4.46 -13.51
N ILE A 106 -8.38 -4.15 -12.90
CA ILE A 106 -8.49 -3.96 -11.45
C ILE A 106 -8.19 -5.27 -10.73
N TYR A 107 -8.73 -6.40 -11.20
CA TYR A 107 -8.44 -7.71 -10.61
C TYR A 107 -6.97 -8.08 -10.73
N ILE A 108 -6.34 -7.80 -11.87
CA ILE A 108 -4.90 -8.02 -12.10
C ILE A 108 -4.05 -7.18 -11.14
N ILE A 109 -4.41 -5.92 -10.91
CA ILE A 109 -3.74 -5.01 -9.98
C ILE A 109 -3.91 -5.47 -8.52
N LEU A 110 -5.14 -5.82 -8.12
CA LEU A 110 -5.43 -6.37 -6.79
C LEU A 110 -4.65 -7.65 -6.54
N LEU A 111 -4.61 -8.52 -7.55
CA LEU A 111 -3.73 -9.67 -7.56
C LEU A 111 -2.31 -9.17 -7.26
N LEU A 112 -1.72 -8.36 -8.11
CA LEU A 112 -0.30 -7.96 -8.01
C LEU A 112 0.05 -7.43 -6.61
N TYR A 113 -0.83 -6.63 -6.01
CA TYR A 113 -0.66 -6.13 -4.64
C TYR A 113 -0.68 -7.25 -3.60
N TRP A 114 -1.56 -8.25 -3.75
CA TRP A 114 -1.62 -9.41 -2.86
C TRP A 114 -0.39 -10.30 -2.99
N GLY A 115 0.08 -10.52 -4.22
CA GLY A 115 1.33 -11.22 -4.49
C GLY A 115 2.54 -10.52 -3.89
N ALA A 116 2.64 -9.19 -4.07
CA ALA A 116 3.71 -8.39 -3.47
C ALA A 116 3.68 -8.45 -1.93
N ALA A 117 2.50 -8.42 -1.32
CA ALA A 117 2.37 -8.56 0.14
C ALA A 117 2.89 -9.92 0.65
N LEU A 118 2.60 -11.01 -0.08
CA LEU A 118 3.11 -12.34 0.25
C LEU A 118 4.63 -12.44 0.11
N VAL A 119 5.21 -11.84 -0.94
CA VAL A 119 6.66 -11.80 -1.15
C VAL A 119 7.35 -10.97 -0.06
N ILE A 120 6.78 -9.82 0.34
CA ILE A 120 7.35 -8.98 1.40
C ILE A 120 7.28 -9.68 2.77
N ASP A 121 6.21 -10.41 3.06
CA ASP A 121 6.09 -11.22 4.28
C ASP A 121 7.22 -12.26 4.38
N ASP A 122 7.61 -12.84 3.23
CA ASP A 122 8.60 -13.93 3.13
C ASP A 122 10.01 -13.48 2.71
N ILE A 123 10.26 -12.18 2.51
CA ILE A 123 11.52 -11.67 1.92
C ILE A 123 12.78 -12.05 2.72
N TYR A 124 12.62 -12.27 4.03
CA TYR A 124 13.69 -12.71 4.93
C TYR A 124 14.04 -14.19 4.76
N ASP A 125 13.08 -15.02 4.37
CA ASP A 125 13.25 -16.45 4.15
C ASP A 125 13.81 -16.73 2.75
N ILE A 126 13.57 -15.83 1.79
CA ILE A 126 14.06 -15.92 0.41
C ILE A 126 15.55 -15.57 0.33
N SER A 127 16.01 -14.58 1.09
CA SER A 127 17.41 -14.17 1.05
C SER A 127 17.91 -13.66 2.39
N PRO A 128 18.90 -14.36 3.01
CA PRO A 128 19.53 -13.87 4.24
C PRO A 128 20.28 -12.55 4.02
N ARG A 129 20.70 -12.23 2.78
CA ARG A 129 21.33 -10.94 2.46
C ARG A 129 20.33 -9.79 2.56
N ILE A 130 19.11 -10.00 2.05
CA ILE A 130 18.04 -8.99 2.11
C ILE A 130 17.58 -8.80 3.57
N ALA A 131 17.47 -9.90 4.33
CA ALA A 131 17.21 -9.85 5.77
C ALA A 131 18.21 -8.95 6.52
N VAL A 132 19.51 -9.17 6.30
CA VAL A 132 20.58 -8.39 6.94
C VAL A 132 20.51 -6.90 6.55
N LEU A 133 20.20 -6.60 5.29
CA LEU A 133 20.04 -5.21 4.81
C LEU A 133 18.84 -4.53 5.47
N LEU A 134 17.67 -5.19 5.51
CA LEU A 134 16.47 -4.66 6.15
C LEU A 134 16.67 -4.47 7.66
N ASP A 135 17.39 -5.37 8.32
CA ASP A 135 17.74 -5.23 9.74
C ASP A 135 18.74 -4.09 9.97
N ALA A 136 19.67 -3.86 9.04
CA ALA A 136 20.56 -2.72 9.09
C ALA A 136 19.80 -1.39 8.94
N VAL A 137 18.85 -1.33 7.99
CA VAL A 137 17.98 -0.16 7.78
C VAL A 137 17.12 0.09 9.02
N THR A 138 16.45 -0.94 9.54
CA THR A 138 15.59 -0.84 10.72
C THR A 138 16.38 -0.37 11.94
N ARG A 139 17.60 -0.89 12.15
CA ARG A 139 18.50 -0.43 13.21
C ARG A 139 18.89 1.04 13.05
N ARG A 140 19.19 1.50 11.83
CA ARG A 140 19.50 2.91 11.56
C ARG A 140 18.29 3.81 11.84
N VAL A 141 17.11 3.43 11.37
CA VAL A 141 15.86 4.16 11.61
C VAL A 141 15.56 4.24 13.12
N ARG A 142 15.79 3.16 13.87
CA ARG A 142 15.60 3.15 15.33
C ARG A 142 16.55 4.11 16.07
N ARG A 143 17.78 4.33 15.57
CA ARG A 143 18.70 5.31 16.17
C ARG A 143 18.18 6.75 16.09
N LEU A 144 17.21 7.02 15.21
CA LEU A 144 16.55 8.34 15.15
C LEU A 144 15.65 8.60 16.37
N GLY A 145 15.39 7.59 17.22
CA GLY A 145 14.75 7.79 18.52
C GLY A 145 13.35 8.38 18.40
N SER A 146 13.09 9.51 19.04
CA SER A 146 11.78 10.19 18.96
C SER A 146 11.53 10.86 17.61
N LEU A 147 12.57 11.16 16.84
CA LEU A 147 12.42 11.82 15.54
C LEU A 147 11.61 10.95 14.56
N ILE A 148 11.81 9.63 14.57
CA ILE A 148 11.03 8.74 13.69
C ILE A 148 9.54 8.78 14.05
N LEU A 149 9.19 8.90 15.34
CA LEU A 149 7.80 9.03 15.77
C LEU A 149 7.19 10.35 15.29
N ILE A 150 7.94 11.45 15.37
CA ILE A 150 7.49 12.77 14.91
C ILE A 150 7.27 12.74 13.39
N VAL A 151 8.26 12.26 12.63
CA VAL A 151 8.17 12.12 11.17
C VAL A 151 6.99 11.23 10.79
N HIS A 152 6.82 10.10 11.48
CA HIS A 152 5.71 9.19 11.24
C HIS A 152 4.35 9.80 11.60
N ALA A 153 4.27 10.61 12.67
CA ALA A 153 3.05 11.30 13.07
C ALA A 153 2.64 12.33 12.03
N ILE A 154 3.59 13.18 11.62
CA ILE A 154 3.37 14.23 10.62
C ILE A 154 2.96 13.61 9.29
N SER A 155 3.67 12.58 8.83
CA SER A 155 3.32 11.91 7.58
C SER A 155 1.95 11.24 7.65
N SER A 156 1.61 10.61 8.78
CA SER A 156 0.31 9.96 8.96
C SER A 156 -0.83 10.99 9.00
N LEU A 157 -0.65 12.13 9.69
CA LEU A 157 -1.64 13.21 9.71
C LEU A 157 -1.83 13.84 8.33
N ALA A 158 -0.74 14.08 7.60
CA ALA A 158 -0.80 14.54 6.22
C ALA A 158 -1.51 13.53 5.31
N SER A 159 -1.28 12.23 5.52
CA SER A 159 -1.98 11.16 4.80
C SER A 159 -3.49 11.12 5.12
N VAL A 160 -3.89 11.38 6.38
CA VAL A 160 -5.32 11.56 6.73
C VAL A 160 -5.91 12.74 5.97
N TYR A 161 -5.21 13.88 5.93
CA TYR A 161 -5.66 15.04 5.17
C TYR A 161 -5.85 14.69 3.69
N VAL A 162 -4.88 14.03 3.06
CA VAL A 162 -4.98 13.57 1.66
C VAL A 162 -6.19 12.64 1.48
N ALA A 163 -6.39 11.66 2.36
CA ALA A 163 -7.52 10.73 2.30
C ALA A 163 -8.88 11.46 2.37
N ILE A 164 -9.02 12.43 3.28
CA ILE A 164 -10.23 13.25 3.40
C ILE A 164 -10.46 14.07 2.13
N ARG A 165 -9.42 14.66 1.54
CA ARG A 165 -9.56 15.45 0.32
C ARG A 165 -9.97 14.60 -0.88
N VAL A 166 -9.43 13.39 -1.00
CA VAL A 166 -9.87 12.42 -2.02
C VAL A 166 -11.33 12.02 -1.79
N LEU A 167 -11.74 11.82 -0.53
CA LEU A 167 -13.13 11.51 -0.18
C LEU A 167 -14.10 12.65 -0.54
N VAL A 168 -13.78 13.89 -0.15
CA VAL A 168 -14.61 15.06 -0.48
C VAL A 168 -14.74 15.21 -1.99
N TRP A 169 -13.63 15.11 -2.73
CA TRP A 169 -13.64 15.14 -4.19
C TRP A 169 -14.53 14.03 -4.77
N HIS A 170 -14.42 12.82 -4.24
CA HIS A 170 -15.23 11.70 -4.70
C HIS A 170 -16.72 11.96 -4.47
N LEU A 171 -17.11 12.43 -3.28
CA LEU A 171 -18.50 12.78 -2.97
C LEU A 171 -19.03 13.90 -3.88
N GLU A 172 -18.25 14.97 -4.09
CA GLU A 172 -18.65 16.06 -4.98
C GLU A 172 -18.88 15.57 -6.41
N ASN A 173 -17.98 14.76 -6.97
CA ASN A 173 -18.08 14.29 -8.35
C ASN A 173 -19.21 13.26 -8.55
N THR A 174 -19.48 12.43 -7.56
CA THR A 174 -20.56 11.43 -7.63
C THR A 174 -21.93 12.06 -7.38
N PHE A 175 -22.07 12.92 -6.37
CA PHE A 175 -23.37 13.50 -6.00
C PHE A 175 -23.73 14.77 -6.77
N LEU A 176 -22.77 15.67 -7.03
CA LEU A 176 -23.07 16.97 -7.65
C LEU A 176 -22.99 16.94 -9.18
N LEU A 177 -22.08 16.14 -9.74
CA LEU A 177 -21.80 16.12 -11.19
C LEU A 177 -22.38 14.90 -11.91
N GLY A 178 -22.98 13.95 -11.18
CA GLY A 178 -23.64 12.77 -11.76
C GLY A 178 -22.73 11.86 -12.59
N ILE A 179 -21.42 11.90 -12.36
CA ILE A 179 -20.44 11.11 -13.11
C ILE A 179 -20.56 9.62 -12.70
N ASN A 180 -20.71 8.74 -13.70
CA ASN A 180 -21.00 7.30 -13.55
C ASN A 180 -20.12 6.57 -12.52
N SER A 181 -20.78 5.77 -11.68
CA SER A 181 -20.23 4.98 -10.56
C SER A 181 -19.28 3.82 -10.91
N PHE A 182 -18.83 3.65 -12.16
CA PHE A 182 -17.86 2.57 -12.48
C PHE A 182 -16.40 2.96 -12.20
N LEU A 183 -16.06 4.25 -12.29
CA LEU A 183 -14.80 4.80 -11.76
C LEU A 183 -14.69 4.75 -10.22
N ASN A 184 -15.76 4.30 -9.58
CA ASN A 184 -15.95 4.36 -8.14
C ASN A 184 -15.13 3.28 -7.42
N PHE A 185 -14.94 2.08 -7.98
CA PHE A 185 -14.23 1.02 -7.26
C PHE A 185 -12.75 1.34 -7.03
N ALA A 186 -12.02 1.84 -8.03
CA ALA A 186 -10.61 2.20 -7.88
C ALA A 186 -10.44 3.39 -6.92
N CYS A 187 -11.34 4.38 -6.97
CA CYS A 187 -11.35 5.49 -6.02
C CYS A 187 -11.69 5.03 -4.60
N ILE A 188 -12.72 4.20 -4.41
CA ILE A 188 -13.09 3.60 -3.12
C ILE A 188 -11.93 2.77 -2.58
N PHE A 189 -11.31 1.95 -3.41
CA PHE A 189 -10.16 1.15 -3.03
C PHE A 189 -9.00 2.04 -2.60
N LEU A 190 -8.63 3.05 -3.39
CA LEU A 190 -7.60 4.03 -3.02
C LEU A 190 -7.93 4.70 -1.68
N MET A 191 -9.14 5.24 -1.53
CA MET A 191 -9.58 5.89 -0.29
C MET A 191 -9.48 4.97 0.92
N ALA A 192 -9.99 3.74 0.81
CA ALA A 192 -9.94 2.75 1.87
C ALA A 192 -8.49 2.45 2.29
N ASN A 193 -7.60 2.23 1.32
CA ASN A 193 -6.18 1.97 1.58
C ASN A 193 -5.49 3.18 2.21
N LEU A 194 -5.78 4.40 1.76
CA LEU A 194 -5.24 5.64 2.34
C LEU A 194 -5.67 5.80 3.80
N PHE A 195 -6.95 5.60 4.11
CA PHE A 195 -7.45 5.67 5.48
C PHE A 195 -6.85 4.58 6.37
N ILE A 196 -6.80 3.33 5.91
CA ILE A 196 -6.20 2.22 6.67
C ILE A 196 -4.73 2.51 6.95
N THR A 197 -3.97 2.94 5.94
CA THR A 197 -2.55 3.30 6.06
C THR A 197 -2.34 4.45 7.03
N ALA A 198 -3.11 5.53 6.90
CA ALA A 198 -2.97 6.70 7.75
C ALA A 198 -3.34 6.41 9.22
N PHE A 199 -4.47 5.75 9.47
CA PHE A 199 -4.88 5.39 10.83
C PHE A 199 -3.97 4.36 11.48
N TYR A 200 -3.46 3.40 10.69
CA TYR A 200 -2.48 2.46 11.20
C TYR A 200 -1.17 3.16 11.60
N GLY A 201 -0.69 4.11 10.80
CA GLY A 201 0.47 4.94 11.13
C GLY A 201 0.27 5.74 12.42
N LEU A 202 -0.88 6.38 12.59
CA LEU A 202 -1.22 7.07 13.84
C LEU A 202 -1.29 6.13 15.04
N LYS A 203 -1.81 4.90 14.85
CA LYS A 203 -1.83 3.87 15.90
C LYS A 203 -0.41 3.49 16.33
N ILE A 204 0.51 3.29 15.38
CA ILE A 204 1.93 2.97 15.64
C ILE A 204 2.60 4.09 16.45
N VAL A 205 2.34 5.34 16.08
CA VAL A 205 2.85 6.51 16.80
C VAL A 205 2.32 6.53 18.23
N LYS A 206 1.00 6.34 18.41
CA LYS A 206 0.35 6.30 19.73
C LYS A 206 0.92 5.19 20.62
N SER A 207 1.16 4.00 20.06
CA SER A 207 1.72 2.87 20.78
C SER A 207 3.25 2.91 20.91
N ARG A 208 3.91 3.94 20.35
CA ARG A 208 5.37 4.13 20.37
C ARG A 208 6.16 2.89 19.94
N VAL A 209 5.62 2.12 18.98
CA VAL A 209 6.19 0.82 18.55
C VAL A 209 7.65 0.94 18.10
N TRP A 210 8.03 2.08 17.53
CA TRP A 210 9.43 2.34 17.12
C TRP A 210 10.43 2.45 18.28
N LEU A 211 9.96 2.77 19.50
CA LEU A 211 10.80 2.91 20.68
C LEU A 211 10.84 1.64 21.53
N VAL A 212 9.79 0.81 21.45
CA VAL A 212 9.72 -0.49 22.13
C VAL A 212 10.49 -1.52 21.30
N ALA A 213 11.31 -2.35 21.93
CA ALA A 213 12.07 -3.37 21.21
C ALA A 213 11.12 -4.32 20.46
N ILE A 214 11.37 -4.47 19.15
CA ILE A 214 10.72 -5.37 18.21
C ILE A 214 11.59 -6.61 18.02
#